data_AF-R7XAB2-F1
#
_entry.id   AF-R7XAB2-F1
#
_cell.length_a   1.000
_cell.length_b   1.000
_cell.length_c   1.000
_cell.angle_alpha   90.00
_cell.angle_beta   90.00
_cell.angle_gamma   90.00
#
_symmetry.space_group_name_H-M   'P 1'
#
loop_
_entity.id
_entity.type
_entity.pdbx_description
1 polymer ?
#
loop_
_entity_poly.entity_id
_entity_poly.type
_entity_poly.pdbx_seq_one_letter_code
_entity_poly.pdbx_strand_id
1 'polypeptide(L)'
;MTGNAMTQVEWKRMALDRGRRGDHPPGPTRMELSGTLQMQDIVQALGAEPDEQRCVEAGLEVLAMAGHPPARAVVSMDHGRPPALEFYVDAAVPTCCELDCTVQHAIASRFTSVLPPGLAVTVLPLAAYAQEATDEVKAFDADTLRTCARELLGRGGEMNQRLAVVCAYLSALHGAQAVAEQLGYLEQSLLARGQEALSWRLRRHRSVEGRELAQALEGLSRAAAGALYEFGASYSAARASYQLEQMQRVHDRIARFRDTCRHGGRCPEPRHAVCADTAY
;
A
#
# COMPACT_ATOMS: atom_id res chain seq x y z
N MET A 1 -39.51 -3.12 -3.39
CA MET A 1 -38.47 -4.07 -3.87
C MET A 1 -38.21 -3.74 -5.33
N THR A 2 -37.07 -3.29 -5.81
CA THR A 2 -35.67 -3.19 -5.33
C THR A 2 -35.11 -1.90 -5.92
N GLY A 3 -34.70 -0.94 -5.09
CA GLY A 3 -34.11 0.33 -5.51
C GLY A 3 -32.57 0.25 -5.44
N ASN A 4 -31.92 0.56 -6.56
CA ASN A 4 -30.48 0.48 -6.77
C ASN A 4 -29.66 1.27 -5.73
N ALA A 5 -28.91 0.55 -4.89
CA ALA A 5 -27.88 1.10 -3.99
C ALA A 5 -26.54 1.30 -4.72
N MET A 6 -26.57 1.81 -5.95
CA MET A 6 -25.40 1.88 -6.85
C MET A 6 -24.90 3.30 -7.15
N THR A 7 -25.20 4.30 -6.33
CA THR A 7 -25.02 5.71 -6.77
C THR A 7 -24.26 6.67 -5.85
N GLN A 8 -23.50 6.19 -4.85
CA GLN A 8 -22.60 7.06 -4.06
C GLN A 8 -21.13 6.59 -3.99
N VAL A 9 -20.89 5.27 -4.04
CA VAL A 9 -19.52 4.71 -4.03
C VAL A 9 -18.76 4.95 -5.35
N GLU A 10 -19.48 5.25 -6.45
CA GLU A 10 -18.88 5.46 -7.77
C GLU A 10 -18.32 6.88 -8.00
N TRP A 11 -18.62 7.87 -7.17
CA TRP A 11 -18.19 9.27 -7.41
C TRP A 11 -16.76 9.58 -6.93
N LYS A 12 -16.29 8.98 -5.81
CA LYS A 12 -14.85 9.01 -5.47
C LYS A 12 -13.99 8.27 -6.51
N ARG A 13 -14.59 7.37 -7.31
CA ARG A 13 -13.95 6.67 -8.44
C ARG A 13 -13.76 7.53 -9.70
N MET A 14 -14.47 8.65 -9.86
CA MET A 14 -14.37 9.51 -11.06
C MET A 14 -13.76 10.90 -10.81
N ALA A 15 -13.71 11.40 -9.57
CA ALA A 15 -13.21 12.76 -9.28
C ALA A 15 -11.68 12.91 -9.38
N LEU A 16 -10.90 11.82 -9.33
CA LEU A 16 -9.48 11.83 -9.69
C LEU A 16 -9.24 11.62 -11.21
N ASP A 17 -10.31 11.34 -11.97
CA ASP A 17 -10.22 10.91 -13.37
C ASP A 17 -10.36 12.07 -14.38
N ARG A 18 -10.42 13.33 -13.92
CA ARG A 18 -10.52 14.51 -14.82
C ARG A 18 -9.71 15.71 -14.34
N GLY A 19 -8.39 15.60 -14.47
CA GLY A 19 -7.43 16.67 -14.19
C GLY A 19 -6.34 16.91 -15.25
N ARG A 20 -6.59 16.59 -16.54
CA ARG A 20 -5.85 17.04 -17.75
C ARG A 20 -4.33 16.76 -17.86
N ARG A 21 -4.01 15.90 -18.85
CA ARG A 21 -2.73 15.77 -19.61
C ARG A 21 -1.51 15.36 -18.79
N GLY A 22 -1.09 14.10 -18.93
CA GLY A 22 0.30 13.68 -18.72
C GLY A 22 0.82 13.72 -17.29
N ASP A 23 0.04 14.21 -16.32
CA ASP A 23 0.48 14.27 -14.94
C ASP A 23 0.19 12.96 -14.21
N HIS A 24 1.21 12.52 -13.47
CA HIS A 24 1.22 11.31 -12.66
C HIS A 24 0.02 11.30 -11.71
N PRO A 25 -0.57 10.14 -11.35
CA PRO A 25 -1.53 10.11 -10.25
C PRO A 25 -0.85 10.73 -9.02
N PRO A 26 -1.49 11.69 -8.32
CA PRO A 26 -0.90 12.29 -7.14
C PRO A 26 -0.62 11.17 -6.15
N GLY A 27 0.62 11.08 -5.68
CA GLY A 27 1.01 10.07 -4.69
C GLY A 27 0.16 10.16 -3.41
N PRO A 28 0.34 9.21 -2.48
CA PRO A 28 -0.33 9.26 -1.18
C PRO A 28 -0.12 10.65 -0.56
N THR A 29 -1.22 11.33 -0.25
CA THR A 29 -1.16 12.68 0.32
C THR A 29 -1.28 12.55 1.84
N ARG A 30 -0.21 12.95 2.54
CA ARG A 30 -0.20 13.11 3.99
C ARG A 30 -0.18 14.60 4.29
N MET A 31 -1.18 15.09 5.03
CA MET A 31 -1.27 16.48 5.46
C MET A 31 -1.24 16.54 6.99
N GLU A 32 -0.39 17.41 7.52
CA GLU A 32 -0.21 17.56 8.96
C GLU A 32 -0.69 18.94 9.38
N LEU A 33 -1.58 18.96 10.37
CA LEU A 33 -2.15 20.16 10.97
C LEU A 33 -1.63 20.26 12.41
N SER A 34 -1.19 21.45 12.80
CA SER A 34 -0.62 21.71 14.13
C SER A 34 -1.07 23.07 14.66
N GLY A 35 -1.05 23.23 15.99
CA GLY A 35 -1.50 24.45 16.65
C GLY A 35 -2.98 24.37 17.05
N THR A 36 -3.68 25.50 17.06
CA THR A 36 -5.11 25.54 17.41
C THR A 36 -5.95 24.93 16.29
N LEU A 37 -6.11 23.62 16.31
CA LEU A 37 -6.83 22.86 15.30
C LEU A 37 -8.30 23.30 15.23
N GLN A 38 -8.69 23.92 14.11
CA GLN A 38 -10.10 24.17 13.82
C GLN A 38 -10.67 22.99 13.04
N MET A 39 -11.91 22.64 13.34
CA MET A 39 -12.64 21.59 12.62
C MET A 39 -12.62 21.83 11.10
N GLN A 40 -12.76 23.09 10.68
CA GLN A 40 -12.80 23.46 9.27
C GLN A 40 -11.48 23.16 8.53
N ASP A 41 -10.34 23.31 9.20
CA ASP A 41 -9.03 23.00 8.61
C ASP A 41 -8.91 21.51 8.31
N ILE A 42 -9.40 20.66 9.23
CA ILE A 42 -9.39 19.19 9.08
C ILE A 42 -10.37 18.75 7.99
N VAL A 43 -11.59 19.32 7.98
CA VAL A 43 -12.61 19.02 6.96
C VAL A 43 -12.12 19.41 5.57
N GLN A 44 -11.47 20.58 5.43
CA GLN A 44 -10.90 21.03 4.17
C GLN A 44 -9.73 20.15 3.72
N ALA A 45 -8.85 19.75 4.65
CA ALA A 45 -7.73 18.84 4.37
C ALA A 45 -8.19 17.45 3.89
N LEU A 46 -9.29 16.93 4.46
CA LEU A 46 -9.89 15.67 4.07
C LEU A 46 -10.66 15.74 2.74
N GLY A 47 -11.07 16.93 2.32
CA GLY A 47 -12.14 17.06 1.33
C GLY A 47 -13.42 16.37 1.82
N ALA A 48 -13.73 16.52 3.11
CA ALA A 48 -14.71 15.72 3.81
C ALA A 48 -16.14 16.01 3.36
N GLU A 49 -16.91 14.95 3.14
CA GLU A 49 -18.35 14.96 2.95
C GLU A 49 -19.09 15.14 4.30
N PRO A 50 -20.40 15.45 4.31
CA PRO A 50 -21.16 15.70 5.54
C PRO A 50 -21.05 14.60 6.61
N ASP A 51 -20.91 13.34 6.19
CA ASP A 51 -20.77 12.20 7.10
C ASP A 51 -19.38 12.18 7.75
N GLU A 52 -18.35 12.49 6.98
CA GLU A 52 -16.97 12.54 7.43
C GLU A 52 -16.76 13.75 8.36
N GLN A 53 -17.40 14.89 8.05
CA GLN A 53 -17.46 16.05 8.94
C GLN A 53 -18.09 15.71 10.29
N ARG A 54 -19.19 14.95 10.30
CA ARG A 54 -19.83 14.48 11.55
C ARG A 54 -18.91 13.58 12.37
N CYS A 55 -18.05 12.78 11.73
CA CYS A 55 -17.05 11.98 12.43
C CYS A 55 -15.93 12.85 13.05
N VAL A 56 -15.43 13.83 12.29
CA VAL A 56 -14.40 14.79 12.77
C VAL A 56 -14.90 15.55 14.00
N GLU A 57 -16.12 16.08 13.92
CA GLU A 57 -16.75 16.83 15.01
C GLU A 57 -16.93 15.95 16.26
N ALA A 58 -17.35 14.69 16.11
CA ALA A 58 -17.47 13.76 17.23
C ALA A 58 -16.13 13.53 17.95
N GLY A 59 -15.06 13.33 17.17
CA GLY A 59 -13.72 13.14 17.70
C GLY A 59 -13.24 14.36 18.48
N LEU A 60 -13.38 15.56 17.90
CA LEU A 60 -12.96 16.80 18.54
C LEU A 60 -13.75 17.09 19.82
N GLU A 61 -15.07 16.86 19.82
CA GLU A 61 -15.90 17.02 21.02
C GLU A 61 -15.48 16.09 22.16
N VAL A 62 -15.30 14.80 21.88
CA VAL A 62 -14.88 13.82 22.89
C VAL A 62 -13.53 14.21 23.49
N LEU A 63 -12.56 14.55 22.63
CA LEU A 63 -11.22 14.95 23.06
C LEU A 63 -11.24 16.24 23.89
N ALA A 64 -12.05 17.22 23.50
CA ALA A 64 -12.23 18.46 24.28
C ALA A 64 -12.90 18.21 25.64
N MET A 65 -13.97 17.41 25.67
CA MET A 65 -14.68 17.08 26.91
C MET A 65 -13.83 16.29 27.89
N ALA A 66 -12.95 15.42 27.38
CA ALA A 66 -12.02 14.65 28.20
C ALA A 66 -10.82 15.48 28.70
N GLY A 67 -10.69 16.75 28.30
CA GLY A 67 -9.56 17.60 28.65
C GLY A 67 -8.26 17.24 27.92
N HIS A 68 -8.37 16.52 26.80
CA HIS A 68 -7.24 16.08 25.96
C HIS A 68 -7.37 16.61 24.53
N PRO A 69 -7.36 17.94 24.31
CA PRO A 69 -7.43 18.49 22.96
C PRO A 69 -6.24 17.99 22.11
N PRO A 70 -6.45 17.68 20.82
CA PRO A 70 -5.37 17.22 19.95
C PRO A 70 -4.32 18.32 19.77
N ALA A 71 -3.04 17.95 19.93
CA ALA A 71 -1.92 18.83 19.65
C ALA A 71 -1.55 18.85 18.16
N ARG A 72 -1.81 17.73 17.46
CA ARG A 72 -1.65 17.58 16.02
C ARG A 72 -2.76 16.70 15.44
N ALA A 73 -3.07 16.92 14.17
CA ALA A 73 -3.92 16.04 13.38
C ALA A 73 -3.19 15.68 12.09
N VAL A 74 -3.17 14.39 11.74
CA VAL A 74 -2.60 13.91 10.47
C VAL A 74 -3.71 13.32 9.63
N VAL A 75 -3.83 13.80 8.41
CA VAL A 75 -4.76 13.30 7.40
C VAL A 75 -3.99 12.52 6.35
N SER A 76 -4.38 11.27 6.13
CA SER A 76 -3.74 10.37 5.16
C SER A 76 -4.75 9.93 4.10
N MET A 77 -4.44 10.23 2.84
CA MET A 77 -5.26 9.91 1.66
C MET A 77 -4.48 8.96 0.75
N ASP A 78 -4.70 7.66 0.90
CA ASP A 78 -4.06 6.61 0.10
C ASP A 78 -4.99 6.08 -1.01
N HIS A 79 -4.42 5.72 -2.16
CA HIS A 79 -5.19 5.09 -3.23
C HIS A 79 -5.79 3.74 -2.78
N GLY A 80 -7.11 3.62 -2.90
CA GLY A 80 -7.83 2.37 -2.60
C GLY A 80 -8.00 2.05 -1.12
N ARG A 81 -7.62 2.97 -0.22
CA ARG A 81 -7.93 2.88 1.22
C ARG A 81 -8.92 3.99 1.60
N PRO A 82 -9.79 3.76 2.60
CA PRO A 82 -10.52 4.84 3.22
C PRO A 82 -9.54 5.90 3.74
N PRO A 83 -9.88 7.20 3.66
CA PRO A 83 -9.06 8.23 4.26
C PRO A 83 -8.95 8.00 5.78
N ALA A 84 -7.83 8.40 6.35
CA ALA A 84 -7.56 8.27 7.77
C ALA A 84 -7.27 9.63 8.41
N LEU A 85 -7.74 9.81 9.64
CA LEU A 85 -7.50 10.95 10.50
C LEU A 85 -6.93 10.46 11.83
N GLU A 86 -5.73 10.90 12.14
CA GLU A 86 -5.03 10.57 13.37
C GLU A 86 -4.94 11.81 14.25
N PHE A 87 -5.52 11.76 15.45
CA PHE A 87 -5.39 12.79 16.46
C PHE A 87 -4.26 12.44 17.41
N TYR A 88 -3.22 13.28 17.46
CA TYR A 88 -2.12 13.13 18.40
C TYR A 88 -2.36 13.99 19.64
N VAL A 89 -2.52 13.33 20.78
CA VAL A 89 -2.82 13.96 22.07
C VAL A 89 -1.65 13.80 23.03
N ASP A 90 -1.44 14.79 23.90
CA ASP A 90 -0.43 14.71 24.96
C ASP A 90 -0.95 13.85 26.13
N ALA A 91 -0.97 12.54 25.93
CA ALA A 91 -1.42 11.55 26.89
C ALA A 91 -0.65 10.22 26.72
N ALA A 92 -0.68 9.38 27.76
CA ALA A 92 -0.06 8.05 27.72
C ALA A 92 -0.89 7.07 26.85
N VAL A 93 -0.25 5.99 26.38
CA VAL A 93 -0.89 4.96 25.53
C VAL A 93 -2.21 4.44 26.11
N PRO A 94 -2.32 4.04 27.40
CA PRO A 94 -3.58 3.53 27.94
C PRO A 94 -4.72 4.55 27.85
N THR A 95 -4.43 5.82 28.17
CA THR A 95 -5.39 6.92 28.07
C THR A 95 -5.80 7.16 26.61
N CYS A 96 -4.86 7.11 25.67
CA CYS A 96 -5.17 7.24 24.25
C CYS A 96 -6.08 6.09 23.78
N CYS A 97 -5.87 4.86 24.24
CA CYS A 97 -6.75 3.73 23.92
C CYS A 97 -8.18 3.91 24.47
N GLU A 98 -8.33 4.43 25.69
CA GLU A 98 -9.64 4.73 26.28
C GLU A 98 -10.36 5.86 25.52
N LEU A 99 -9.61 6.92 25.16
CA LEU A 99 -10.12 8.01 24.34
C LEU A 99 -10.52 7.51 22.94
N ASP A 100 -9.72 6.65 22.32
CA ASP A 100 -10.03 6.05 21.03
C ASP A 100 -11.35 5.27 21.09
N CYS A 101 -11.54 4.41 22.10
CA CYS A 101 -12.81 3.71 22.31
C CYS A 101 -13.99 4.67 22.46
N THR A 102 -13.80 5.76 23.19
CA THR A 102 -14.84 6.78 23.43
C THR A 102 -15.17 7.54 22.14
N VAL A 103 -14.16 7.87 21.33
CA VAL A 103 -14.32 8.48 20.01
C VAL A 103 -15.07 7.54 19.08
N GLN A 104 -14.67 6.26 18.99
CA GLN A 104 -15.38 5.28 18.16
C GLN A 104 -16.84 5.14 18.59
N HIS A 105 -17.10 5.11 19.91
CA HIS A 105 -18.47 5.06 20.43
C HIS A 105 -19.26 6.30 20.04
N ALA A 106 -18.71 7.51 20.23
CA ALA A 106 -19.37 8.76 19.88
C ALA A 106 -19.67 8.87 18.37
N ILE A 107 -18.71 8.48 17.53
CA ILE A 107 -18.91 8.40 16.08
C ILE A 107 -20.06 7.44 15.77
N ALA A 108 -20.03 6.21 16.30
CA ALA A 108 -21.08 5.23 16.07
C ALA A 108 -22.47 5.73 16.54
N SER A 109 -22.54 6.41 17.68
CA SER A 109 -23.80 6.97 18.22
C SER A 109 -24.42 8.07 17.35
N ARG A 110 -23.64 8.72 16.48
CA ARG A 110 -24.15 9.75 15.55
C ARG A 110 -24.85 9.16 14.32
N PHE A 111 -24.74 7.86 14.08
CA PHE A 111 -25.37 7.17 12.97
C PHE A 111 -26.40 6.16 13.50
N THR A 112 -27.65 6.32 13.08
CA THR A 112 -28.78 5.54 13.63
C THR A 112 -28.96 4.15 13.01
N SER A 113 -28.34 3.88 11.86
CA SER A 113 -28.59 2.66 11.08
C SER A 113 -27.31 2.05 10.53
N VAL A 114 -26.49 2.84 9.83
CA VAL A 114 -25.25 2.37 9.21
C VAL A 114 -24.17 3.42 9.43
N LEU A 115 -23.02 2.98 9.95
CA LEU A 115 -21.80 3.77 9.95
C LEU A 115 -21.23 3.77 8.52
N PRO A 116 -21.19 4.91 7.82
CA PRO A 116 -20.74 4.94 6.43
C PRO A 116 -19.24 4.59 6.33
N PRO A 117 -18.84 3.78 5.35
CA PRO A 117 -17.43 3.58 5.05
C PRO A 117 -16.88 4.89 4.47
N GLY A 118 -16.20 5.69 5.29
CA GLY A 118 -15.87 7.05 4.90
C GLY A 118 -14.57 7.59 5.48
N LEU A 119 -14.29 7.34 6.76
CA LEU A 119 -13.12 7.88 7.46
C LEU A 119 -12.72 6.97 8.62
N ALA A 120 -11.45 6.57 8.68
CA ALA A 120 -10.88 5.94 9.87
C ALA A 120 -10.34 7.03 10.80
N VAL A 121 -10.93 7.19 12.00
CA VAL A 121 -10.44 8.13 13.02
C VAL A 121 -9.69 7.35 14.08
N THR A 122 -8.50 7.80 14.49
CA THR A 122 -7.70 7.15 15.54
C THR A 122 -7.13 8.18 16.51
N VAL A 123 -7.03 7.85 17.80
CA VAL A 123 -6.34 8.66 18.82
C VAL A 123 -5.00 8.02 19.19
N LEU A 124 -3.91 8.78 19.04
CA LEU A 124 -2.54 8.33 19.25
C LEU A 124 -1.80 9.24 20.24
N PRO A 125 -0.81 8.71 20.99
CA PRO A 125 0.01 9.53 21.86
C PRO A 125 0.96 10.42 21.05
N LEU A 126 1.09 11.69 21.42
CA LEU A 126 1.98 12.65 20.77
C LEU A 126 3.45 12.20 20.77
N ALA A 127 3.85 11.42 21.78
CA ALA A 127 5.19 10.82 21.84
C ALA A 127 5.47 9.83 20.68
N ALA A 128 4.45 9.13 20.16
CA ALA A 128 4.60 8.25 19.00
C ALA A 128 4.89 9.06 17.72
N TYR A 129 4.21 10.20 17.54
CA TYR A 129 4.47 11.09 16.41
C TYR A 129 5.94 11.54 16.35
N ALA A 130 6.54 11.87 17.51
CA ALA A 130 7.94 12.28 17.54
C ALA A 130 8.90 11.16 17.11
N GLN A 131 8.59 9.90 17.44
CA GLN A 131 9.36 8.73 17.03
C GLN A 131 9.20 8.47 15.52
N GLU A 132 7.97 8.54 15.01
CA GLU A 132 7.67 8.36 13.59
C GLU A 132 8.21 9.49 12.71
N ALA A 133 8.26 10.73 13.21
CA ALA A 133 8.83 11.87 12.49
C ALA A 133 10.37 11.83 12.44
N THR A 134 11.02 11.16 13.40
CA THR A 134 12.48 10.93 13.37
C THR A 134 12.90 9.78 12.48
N ASP A 135 12.01 8.80 12.27
CA ASP A 135 12.21 7.76 11.27
C ASP A 135 11.88 8.36 9.90
N GLU A 136 12.90 8.92 9.22
CA GLU A 136 12.81 9.12 7.77
C GLU A 136 12.20 7.86 7.17
N VAL A 137 11.10 8.00 6.42
CA VAL A 137 10.45 6.89 5.71
C VAL A 137 11.49 6.32 4.75
N LYS A 138 12.31 5.40 5.25
CA LYS A 138 13.33 4.72 4.47
C LYS A 138 12.57 3.90 3.47
N ALA A 139 12.68 4.28 2.20
CA ALA A 139 12.21 3.44 1.11
C ALA A 139 12.85 2.06 1.30
N PHE A 140 12.03 1.06 1.60
CA PHE A 140 12.51 -0.30 1.78
C PHE A 140 13.04 -0.79 0.44
N ASP A 141 14.35 -1.02 0.37
CA ASP A 141 14.96 -1.66 -0.79
C ASP A 141 14.93 -3.20 -0.65
N ALA A 142 15.29 -3.87 -1.74
CA ALA A 142 15.30 -5.32 -1.80
C ALA A 142 16.20 -5.96 -0.70
N ASP A 143 17.30 -5.29 -0.33
CA ASP A 143 18.29 -5.82 0.60
C ASP A 143 17.84 -5.69 2.05
N THR A 144 17.18 -4.58 2.38
CA THR A 144 16.54 -4.35 3.69
C THR A 144 15.44 -5.37 3.93
N LEU A 145 14.57 -5.59 2.95
CA LEU A 145 13.49 -6.58 3.03
C LEU A 145 14.02 -8.01 3.14
N ARG A 146 15.11 -8.32 2.43
CA ARG A 146 15.79 -9.62 2.53
C ARG A 146 16.37 -9.85 3.92
N THR A 147 16.97 -8.82 4.51
CA THR A 147 17.52 -8.88 5.87
C THR A 147 16.40 -9.08 6.89
N CYS A 148 15.32 -8.28 6.77
CA CYS A 148 14.13 -8.40 7.60
C CYS A 148 13.50 -9.80 7.53
N ALA A 149 13.39 -10.39 6.33
CA ALA A 149 12.89 -11.75 6.16
C ALA A 149 13.69 -12.78 6.97
N ARG A 150 15.04 -12.69 6.94
CA ARG A 150 15.92 -13.60 7.70
C ARG A 150 15.79 -13.39 9.20
N GLU A 151 15.74 -12.14 9.65
CA GLU A 151 15.59 -11.82 11.07
C GLU A 151 14.26 -12.32 11.62
N LEU A 152 13.16 -12.10 10.91
CA LEU A 152 11.83 -12.57 11.29
C LEU A 152 11.79 -14.10 11.38
N LEU A 153 12.40 -14.81 10.42
CA LEU A 153 12.51 -16.27 10.50
C LEU A 153 13.31 -16.71 11.75
N GLY A 154 14.41 -16.01 12.06
CA GLY A 154 15.26 -16.29 13.22
C GLY A 154 14.59 -16.02 14.57
N ARG A 155 13.69 -15.02 14.65
CA ARG A 155 12.89 -14.74 15.85
C ARG A 155 11.86 -15.83 16.14
N GLY A 156 11.48 -16.63 15.14
CA GLY A 156 10.54 -17.74 15.29
C GLY A 156 9.11 -17.28 15.60
N GLY A 157 8.20 -18.25 15.74
CA GLY A 157 6.77 -17.99 15.88
C GLY A 157 6.05 -17.86 14.54
N GLU A 158 4.78 -18.28 14.51
CA GLU A 158 4.01 -18.40 13.28
C GLU A 158 3.84 -17.06 12.56
N MET A 159 3.52 -15.98 13.29
CA MET A 159 3.32 -14.66 12.69
C MET A 159 4.62 -14.14 12.06
N ASN A 160 5.76 -14.31 12.74
CA ASN A 160 7.05 -13.91 12.19
C ASN A 160 7.42 -14.75 10.96
N GLN A 161 7.11 -16.04 10.96
CA GLN A 161 7.31 -16.92 9.79
C GLN A 161 6.47 -16.46 8.59
N ARG A 162 5.20 -16.09 8.81
CA ARG A 162 4.32 -15.55 7.76
C ARG A 162 4.85 -14.21 7.23
N LEU A 163 5.19 -13.28 8.12
CA LEU A 163 5.77 -11.99 7.75
C LEU A 163 7.11 -12.14 7.02
N ALA A 164 7.94 -13.10 7.42
CA ALA A 164 9.20 -13.40 6.74
C ALA A 164 8.98 -13.76 5.25
N VAL A 165 7.91 -14.51 4.94
CA VAL A 165 7.55 -14.85 3.55
C VAL A 165 7.07 -13.62 2.78
N VAL A 166 6.32 -12.72 3.43
CA VAL A 166 5.91 -11.44 2.82
C VAL A 166 7.12 -10.58 2.50
N CYS A 167 8.04 -10.40 3.46
CA CYS A 167 9.29 -9.68 3.24
C CYS A 167 10.14 -10.31 2.14
N ALA A 168 10.17 -11.64 2.06
CA ALA A 168 10.90 -12.36 1.02
C ALA A 168 10.32 -12.10 -0.39
N TYR A 169 8.99 -12.11 -0.51
CA TYR A 169 8.33 -11.74 -1.76
C TYR A 169 8.58 -10.29 -2.14
N LEU A 170 8.40 -9.34 -1.21
CA LEU A 170 8.62 -7.92 -1.48
C LEU A 170 10.06 -7.65 -1.90
N SER A 171 11.04 -8.27 -1.24
CA SER A 171 12.45 -8.19 -1.63
C SER A 171 12.67 -8.60 -3.10
N ALA A 172 12.13 -9.77 -3.50
CA ALA A 172 12.24 -10.26 -4.87
C ALA A 172 11.52 -9.35 -5.88
N LEU A 173 10.35 -8.82 -5.50
CA LEU A 173 9.58 -7.89 -6.32
C LEU A 173 10.34 -6.58 -6.57
N HIS A 174 10.89 -5.96 -5.52
CA HIS A 174 11.70 -4.75 -5.63
C HIS A 174 12.94 -4.97 -6.50
N GLY A 175 13.63 -6.11 -6.34
CA GLY A 175 14.77 -6.45 -7.20
C GLY A 175 14.40 -6.59 -8.67
N ALA A 176 13.26 -7.23 -8.96
CA ALA A 176 12.77 -7.38 -10.33
C ALA A 176 12.28 -6.06 -10.94
N GLN A 177 11.65 -5.19 -10.13
CA GLN A 177 11.24 -3.84 -10.53
C GLN A 177 12.46 -2.97 -10.87
N ALA A 178 13.49 -2.97 -10.03
CA ALA A 178 14.70 -2.18 -10.27
C ALA A 178 15.41 -2.59 -11.57
N VAL A 179 15.52 -3.90 -11.85
CA VAL A 179 16.09 -4.37 -13.12
C VAL A 179 15.17 -4.02 -14.30
N ALA A 180 13.86 -4.12 -14.12
CA ALA A 180 12.90 -3.73 -15.14
C ALA A 180 13.01 -2.24 -15.53
N GLU A 181 13.14 -1.36 -14.55
CA GLU A 181 13.32 0.08 -14.74
C GLU A 181 14.66 0.39 -15.43
N GLN A 182 15.77 -0.21 -14.96
CA GLN A 182 17.10 -0.01 -15.53
C GLN A 182 17.20 -0.42 -17.00
N LEU A 183 16.41 -1.41 -17.42
CA LEU A 183 16.43 -1.91 -18.78
C LEU A 183 15.64 -1.03 -19.75
N GLY A 184 14.85 -0.04 -19.29
CA GLY A 184 14.11 0.91 -20.13
C GLY A 184 13.03 0.30 -21.04
N TYR A 185 12.93 -1.04 -21.13
CA TYR A 185 12.02 -1.79 -22.00
C TYR A 185 10.56 -1.82 -21.52
N LEU A 186 10.24 -1.12 -20.42
CA LEU A 186 9.08 -1.47 -19.60
C LEU A 186 8.17 -0.28 -19.22
N GLU A 187 8.40 0.90 -19.78
CA GLU A 187 7.53 2.09 -19.62
C GLU A 187 6.28 2.07 -20.52
N GLN A 188 5.99 1.00 -21.27
CA GLN A 188 4.97 0.99 -22.31
C GLN A 188 3.53 0.61 -21.90
N SER A 189 3.12 0.72 -20.64
CA SER A 189 1.68 0.58 -20.32
C SER A 189 1.15 1.66 -19.40
N LEU A 190 0.07 2.30 -19.87
CA LEU A 190 -0.87 3.15 -19.12
C LEU A 190 -1.41 2.49 -17.84
N LEU A 191 -1.30 1.17 -17.73
CA LEU A 191 -1.59 0.42 -16.51
C LEU A 191 -0.37 0.47 -15.59
N ALA A 192 -0.50 1.34 -14.60
CA ALA A 192 0.48 1.76 -13.63
C ALA A 192 1.17 0.63 -12.85
N ARG A 193 2.24 1.05 -12.16
CA ARG A 193 3.02 0.34 -11.14
C ARG A 193 2.20 -0.74 -10.40
N GLY A 194 2.65 -1.99 -10.50
CA GLY A 194 2.04 -3.13 -9.82
C GLY A 194 2.73 -4.45 -10.18
N GLN A 195 2.62 -5.47 -9.32
CA GLN A 195 3.21 -6.78 -9.59
C GLN A 195 2.59 -7.45 -10.83
N GLU A 196 1.29 -7.28 -11.07
CA GLU A 196 0.63 -7.87 -12.24
C GLU A 196 1.19 -7.32 -13.56
N ALA A 197 1.39 -6.00 -13.64
CA ALA A 197 1.99 -5.36 -14.80
C ALA A 197 3.44 -5.86 -15.03
N LEU A 198 4.24 -6.00 -13.96
CA LEU A 198 5.57 -6.60 -14.06
C LEU A 198 5.52 -8.06 -14.53
N SER A 199 4.61 -8.86 -13.98
CA SER A 199 4.40 -10.26 -14.33
C SER A 199 4.07 -10.41 -15.83
N TRP A 200 3.10 -9.64 -16.33
CA TRP A 200 2.73 -9.66 -17.74
C TRP A 200 3.89 -9.28 -18.67
N ARG A 201 4.65 -8.26 -18.30
CA ARG A 201 5.79 -7.82 -19.10
C ARG A 201 6.89 -8.88 -19.17
N LEU A 202 7.25 -9.48 -18.03
CA LEU A 202 8.25 -10.55 -17.97
C LEU A 202 7.78 -11.82 -18.72
N ARG A 203 6.49 -12.17 -18.66
CA ARG A 203 5.91 -13.30 -19.41
C ARG A 203 5.99 -13.11 -20.93
N ARG A 204 5.89 -11.87 -21.40
CA ARG A 204 6.01 -11.52 -22.83
C ARG A 204 7.46 -11.31 -23.28
N HIS A 205 8.44 -11.43 -22.39
CA HIS A 205 9.83 -11.25 -22.73
C HIS A 205 10.33 -12.36 -23.67
N ARG A 206 11.20 -11.99 -24.62
CA ARG A 206 11.75 -12.93 -25.62
C ARG A 206 12.66 -14.00 -25.02
N SER A 207 13.39 -13.65 -23.96
CA SER A 207 14.32 -14.55 -23.29
C SER A 207 13.60 -15.52 -22.34
N VAL A 208 14.15 -16.73 -22.20
CA VAL A 208 13.61 -17.76 -21.29
C VAL A 208 13.73 -17.29 -19.85
N GLU A 209 14.83 -16.60 -19.51
CA GLU A 209 15.13 -16.08 -18.18
C GLU A 209 14.08 -15.07 -17.70
N GLY A 210 13.56 -14.23 -18.61
CA GLY A 210 12.48 -13.29 -18.29
C GLY A 210 11.17 -14.02 -17.95
N ARG A 211 10.81 -15.03 -18.74
CA ARG A 211 9.59 -15.82 -18.49
C ARG A 211 9.72 -16.70 -17.24
N GLU A 212 10.90 -17.26 -16.98
CA GLU A 212 11.21 -17.98 -15.76
C GLU A 212 11.15 -17.08 -14.51
N LEU A 213 11.64 -15.84 -14.62
CA LEU A 213 11.55 -14.85 -13.55
C LEU A 213 10.09 -14.53 -13.23
N ALA A 214 9.24 -14.36 -14.25
CA ALA A 214 7.80 -14.14 -14.05
C ALA A 214 7.15 -15.30 -13.29
N GLN A 215 7.44 -16.54 -13.69
CA GLN A 215 6.89 -17.73 -13.04
C GLN A 215 7.36 -17.88 -11.59
N ALA A 216 8.61 -17.48 -11.30
CA ALA A 216 9.15 -17.54 -9.95
C ALA A 216 8.53 -16.48 -9.01
N LEU A 217 8.37 -15.25 -9.52
CA LEU A 217 7.69 -14.17 -8.79
C LEU A 217 6.22 -14.50 -8.50
N GLU A 218 5.55 -15.14 -9.45
CA GLU A 218 4.18 -15.64 -9.26
C GLU A 218 4.08 -16.66 -8.12
N GLY A 219 5.07 -17.56 -8.01
CA GLY A 219 5.16 -18.53 -6.91
C GLY A 219 5.30 -17.85 -5.54
N LEU A 220 6.20 -16.87 -5.44
CA LEU A 220 6.41 -16.09 -4.21
C LEU A 220 5.20 -15.22 -3.86
N SER A 221 4.57 -14.59 -4.85
CA SER A 221 3.35 -13.79 -4.66
C SER A 221 2.23 -14.63 -4.05
N ARG A 222 1.97 -15.82 -4.60
CA ARG A 222 0.97 -16.76 -4.05
C ARG A 222 1.34 -17.22 -2.65
N ALA A 223 2.62 -17.48 -2.38
CA ALA A 223 3.08 -17.86 -1.05
C ALA A 223 2.89 -16.74 -0.01
N ALA A 224 3.14 -15.49 -0.40
CA ALA A 224 2.91 -14.31 0.44
C ALA A 224 1.41 -14.06 0.67
N ALA A 225 0.58 -14.18 -0.37
CA ALA A 225 -0.88 -14.09 -0.23
C ALA A 225 -1.41 -15.17 0.73
N GLY A 226 -0.96 -16.42 0.59
CA GLY A 226 -1.31 -17.48 1.54
C GLY A 226 -0.83 -17.18 2.96
N ALA A 227 0.38 -16.64 3.12
CA ALA A 227 0.88 -16.24 4.44
C ALA A 227 0.03 -15.14 5.09
N LEU A 228 -0.45 -14.17 4.30
CA LEU A 228 -1.24 -13.02 4.75
C LEU A 228 -2.71 -13.33 5.03
N TYR A 229 -3.32 -14.24 4.28
CA TYR A 229 -4.78 -14.40 4.29
C TYR A 229 -5.25 -15.80 4.72
N GLU A 230 -4.41 -16.84 4.64
CA GLU A 230 -4.79 -18.20 5.03
C GLU A 230 -4.42 -18.49 6.49
N PHE A 231 -5.23 -17.99 7.43
CA PHE A 231 -5.07 -18.27 8.87
C PHE A 231 -5.71 -19.58 9.33
N GLY A 232 -6.46 -20.26 8.46
CA GLY A 232 -7.14 -21.52 8.78
C GLY A 232 -6.21 -22.73 8.95
N ALA A 233 -4.93 -22.60 8.60
CA ALA A 233 -3.92 -23.66 8.72
C ALA A 233 -2.65 -23.09 9.34
N SER A 234 -2.00 -23.85 10.23
CA SER A 234 -0.74 -23.45 10.85
C SER A 234 0.35 -23.23 9.79
N TYR A 235 1.10 -22.13 9.90
CA TYR A 235 2.27 -21.88 9.07
C TYR A 235 3.52 -22.44 9.74
N SER A 236 4.28 -23.28 9.03
CA SER A 236 5.47 -23.92 9.60
C SER A 236 6.76 -23.18 9.25
N ALA A 237 7.76 -23.29 10.15
CA ALA A 237 9.10 -22.77 9.93
C ALA A 237 9.75 -23.36 8.67
N ALA A 238 9.51 -24.64 8.37
CA ALA A 238 10.02 -25.31 7.18
C ALA A 238 9.44 -24.68 5.90
N ARG A 239 8.13 -24.38 5.89
CA ARG A 239 7.48 -23.69 4.77
C ARG A 239 8.04 -22.29 4.57
N ALA A 240 8.24 -21.52 5.65
CA ALA A 240 8.85 -20.20 5.58
C ALA A 240 10.31 -20.25 5.07
N SER A 241 11.11 -21.20 5.59
CA SER A 241 12.51 -21.40 5.16
C SER A 241 12.60 -21.71 3.67
N TYR A 242 11.72 -22.58 3.16
CA TYR A 242 11.62 -22.88 1.73
C TYR A 242 11.36 -21.60 0.90
N GLN A 243 10.46 -20.72 1.34
CA GLN A 243 10.18 -19.48 0.59
C GLN A 243 11.35 -18.49 0.62
N LEU A 244 12.13 -18.44 1.71
CA LEU A 244 13.35 -17.64 1.77
C LEU A 244 14.43 -18.17 0.82
N GLU A 245 14.59 -19.49 0.72
CA GLU A 245 15.47 -20.09 -0.29
C GLU A 245 15.00 -19.76 -1.71
N GLN A 246 13.69 -19.82 -1.96
CA GLN A 246 13.11 -19.45 -3.25
C GLN A 246 13.34 -17.97 -3.59
N MET A 247 13.23 -17.06 -2.62
CA MET A 247 13.61 -15.66 -2.78
C MET A 247 15.07 -15.52 -3.20
N GLN A 248 16.01 -16.22 -2.55
CA GLN A 248 17.42 -16.15 -2.93
C GLN A 248 17.64 -16.62 -4.38
N ARG A 249 17.01 -17.73 -4.77
CA ARG A 249 17.06 -18.23 -6.15
C ARG A 249 16.45 -17.26 -7.16
N VAL A 250 15.44 -16.47 -6.77
CA VAL A 250 14.87 -15.41 -7.61
C VAL A 250 15.85 -14.26 -7.78
N HIS A 251 16.56 -13.83 -6.74
CA HIS A 251 17.63 -12.83 -6.87
C HIS A 251 18.74 -13.29 -7.82
N ASP A 252 19.11 -14.56 -7.76
CA ASP A 252 20.08 -15.12 -8.70
C ASP A 252 19.55 -15.12 -10.15
N ARG A 253 18.24 -15.38 -10.34
CA ARG A 253 17.58 -15.28 -11.66
C ARG A 253 17.53 -13.83 -12.16
N ILE A 254 17.29 -12.87 -11.28
CA ILE A 254 17.32 -11.43 -11.61
C ILE A 254 18.71 -11.04 -12.10
N ALA A 255 19.77 -11.51 -11.46
CA ALA A 255 21.14 -11.28 -11.91
C ALA A 255 21.40 -11.86 -13.31
N ARG A 256 21.04 -13.14 -13.54
CA ARG A 256 21.18 -13.77 -14.87
C ARG A 256 20.36 -13.06 -15.95
N PHE A 257 19.11 -12.71 -15.66
CA PHE A 257 18.24 -11.98 -16.58
C PHE A 257 18.86 -10.65 -17.02
N ARG A 258 19.38 -9.88 -16.05
CA ARG A 258 20.11 -8.63 -16.31
C ARG A 258 21.32 -8.85 -17.22
N ASP A 259 22.09 -9.91 -17.00
CA ASP A 259 23.25 -10.23 -17.85
C ASP A 259 22.82 -10.60 -19.28
N THR A 260 21.78 -11.44 -19.44
CA THR A 260 21.22 -11.79 -20.75
C THR A 260 20.75 -10.54 -21.51
N CYS A 261 20.09 -9.60 -20.82
CA CYS A 261 19.62 -8.37 -21.42
C CYS A 261 20.76 -7.39 -21.79
N ARG A 262 21.88 -7.41 -21.07
CA ARG A 262 23.08 -6.59 -21.39
C ARG A 262 23.88 -7.14 -22.58
N HIS A 263 23.97 -8.46 -22.72
CA HIS A 263 24.76 -9.11 -23.77
C HIS A 263 23.97 -9.34 -25.07
N GLY A 264 22.64 -9.34 -25.01
CA GLY A 264 21.75 -9.42 -26.18
C GLY A 264 21.59 -8.07 -26.89
N GLY A 265 22.68 -7.55 -27.46
CA GLY A 265 22.78 -6.26 -28.15
C GLY A 265 21.55 -5.92 -29.01
N ARG A 266 21.08 -4.66 -28.88
CA ARG A 266 19.90 -4.06 -29.52
C ARG A 266 18.69 -5.01 -29.59
N CYS A 267 17.72 -4.87 -28.67
CA CYS A 267 16.38 -5.32 -29.03
C CYS A 267 15.97 -4.58 -30.31
N PRO A 268 15.57 -5.27 -31.37
CA PRO A 268 14.85 -4.62 -32.45
C PRO A 268 13.59 -4.01 -31.81
N GLU A 269 13.30 -2.75 -32.13
CA GLU A 269 12.00 -2.18 -31.84
C GLU A 269 10.89 -3.16 -32.24
N PRO A 270 9.78 -3.23 -31.49
CA PRO A 270 8.63 -3.99 -31.96
C PRO A 270 8.29 -3.47 -33.34
N ARG A 271 8.43 -4.32 -34.37
CA ARG A 271 7.97 -3.98 -35.72
C ARG A 271 6.50 -3.60 -35.57
N HIS A 272 6.20 -2.32 -35.78
CA HIS A 272 4.84 -1.89 -36.01
C HIS A 272 4.27 -2.85 -37.06
N ALA A 273 3.21 -3.58 -36.70
CA ALA A 273 2.43 -4.29 -37.67
C ALA A 273 1.91 -3.19 -38.62
N VAL A 274 2.55 -3.09 -39.78
CA VAL A 274 1.99 -2.35 -40.91
C VAL A 274 0.66 -3.04 -41.16
N CYS A 275 -0.43 -2.39 -40.78
CA CYS A 275 -1.75 -2.76 -41.27
C CYS A 275 -1.63 -2.78 -42.78
N ALA A 276 -1.67 -3.98 -43.35
CA ALA A 276 -1.80 -4.12 -44.79
C ALA A 276 -3.13 -3.45 -45.15
N ASP A 277 -3.05 -2.31 -45.83
CA ASP A 277 -4.12 -1.83 -46.68
C ASP A 277 -4.38 -2.91 -47.73
N THR A 278 -5.29 -3.82 -47.43
CA THR A 278 -6.00 -4.56 -48.47
C THR A 278 -7.16 -3.69 -48.92
N ALA A 279 -6.87 -2.85 -49.91
CA ALA A 279 -7.85 -2.39 -50.88
C ALA A 279 -8.28 -3.59 -51.73
N TYR A 280 -9.56 -3.98 -51.61
CA TYR A 280 -10.54 -4.26 -52.65
C TYR A 280 -11.71 -5.05 -52.05
#